data_AF-U2ENU1-F1
#
_entry.id   AF-U2ENU1-F1
#
_cell.length_a   1.000
_cell.length_b   1.000
_cell.length_c   1.000
_cell.angle_alpha   90.00
_cell.angle_beta   90.00
_cell.angle_gamma   90.00
#
_symmetry.space_group_name_H-M   'P 1'
#
loop_
_entity.id
_entity.type
_entity.pdbx_description
1 polymer ?
#
loop_
_entity_poly.entity_id
_entity_poly.type
_entity_poly.pdbx_seq_one_letter_code
_entity_poly.pdbx_strand_id
1 'polypeptide(L)'
;MLEHAVSQAVAIAPGRVMLACSPETRHPAFARLAQRYGVTRRRQALGTLGYRMATGVRQALQTSERVVVMGADQPALDGGWLEHALAHLTCTDHVWLAPTWDGGYWAIGLCHTNARIFRGPVWSTPRVARSTRTRAKTLGLELSALAPRRDIDDYRDWQQLPQSLRSSLARAATMPGLAGIARRPP
;
A
#
# COMPACT_ATOMS: atom_id res chain seq x y z
N MET A 1 1.32 10.86 5.48
CA MET A 1 1.71 9.51 5.00
C MET A 1 1.13 9.23 3.61
N LEU A 2 -0.19 9.30 3.41
CA LEU A 2 -0.82 9.06 2.10
C LEU A 2 -0.16 9.79 0.90
N GLU A 3 0.05 11.11 0.97
CA GLU A 3 0.66 11.87 -0.14
C GLU A 3 2.09 11.41 -0.44
N HIS A 4 2.86 11.08 0.60
CA HIS A 4 4.20 10.53 0.44
C HIS A 4 4.15 9.18 -0.25
N ALA A 5 3.27 8.27 0.18
CA ALA A 5 3.10 6.96 -0.45
C ALA A 5 2.71 7.08 -1.93
N VAL A 6 1.78 7.98 -2.27
CA VAL A 6 1.40 8.26 -3.65
C VAL A 6 2.58 8.82 -4.45
N SER A 7 3.31 9.79 -3.89
CA SER A 7 4.47 10.38 -4.55
C SER A 7 5.56 9.35 -4.86
N GLN A 8 5.86 8.44 -3.93
CA GLN A 8 6.84 7.38 -4.14
C GLN A 8 6.34 6.37 -5.18
N ALA A 9 5.08 5.92 -5.08
CA ALA A 9 4.50 5.00 -6.06
C ALA A 9 4.51 5.59 -7.48
N VAL A 10 4.23 6.89 -7.63
CA VAL A 10 4.21 7.58 -8.93
C VAL A 10 5.62 7.81 -9.48
N ALA A 11 6.60 8.08 -8.61
CA ALA A 11 8.00 8.18 -9.02
C ALA A 11 8.52 6.87 -9.61
N ILE A 12 8.03 5.72 -9.12
CA ILE A 12 8.47 4.41 -9.60
C ILE A 12 7.62 3.89 -10.76
N ALA A 13 6.30 4.14 -10.74
CA ALA A 13 5.35 3.62 -11.73
C ALA A 13 4.47 4.73 -12.35
N PRO A 14 5.08 5.69 -13.08
CA PRO A 14 4.36 6.84 -13.62
C PRO A 14 3.21 6.41 -14.55
N GLY A 15 2.04 7.03 -14.37
CA GLY A 15 0.83 6.71 -15.14
C GLY A 15 0.19 5.35 -14.84
N ARG A 16 0.74 4.57 -13.90
CA ARG A 16 0.25 3.22 -13.54
C ARG A 16 -0.28 3.12 -12.11
N VAL A 17 -0.40 4.24 -11.40
CA VAL A 17 -0.87 4.27 -10.01
C VAL A 17 -2.38 4.54 -9.94
N MET A 18 -3.07 3.66 -9.21
CA MET A 18 -4.49 3.78 -8.88
C MET A 18 -4.66 3.96 -7.36
N LEU A 19 -5.40 4.99 -6.97
CA LEU A 19 -5.80 5.22 -5.59
C LEU A 19 -7.14 4.51 -5.32
N ALA A 20 -7.10 3.47 -4.48
CA ALA A 20 -8.28 2.75 -4.02
C ALA A 20 -8.91 3.45 -2.80
N CYS A 21 -9.92 4.28 -3.04
CA CYS A 21 -10.53 5.17 -2.06
C CYS A 21 -11.67 4.50 -1.27
N SER A 22 -11.72 4.73 0.04
CA SER A 22 -12.83 4.34 0.93
C SER A 22 -13.17 5.52 1.85
N PRO A 23 -14.46 5.76 2.18
CA PRO A 23 -15.64 5.06 1.65
C PRO A 23 -16.00 5.50 0.22
N GLU A 24 -15.48 6.65 -0.23
CA GLU A 24 -15.87 7.30 -1.49
C GLU A 24 -14.67 8.02 -2.13
N THR A 25 -14.77 8.51 -3.37
CA THR A 25 -13.64 9.04 -4.16
C THR A 25 -13.49 10.57 -4.15
N ARG A 26 -14.51 11.29 -3.71
CA ARG A 26 -14.70 12.75 -3.72
C ARG A 26 -13.98 13.45 -2.57
N HIS A 27 -13.50 12.74 -1.56
CA HIS A 27 -12.73 13.34 -0.47
C HIS A 27 -11.66 14.30 -1.01
N PRO A 28 -11.56 15.55 -0.51
CA PRO A 28 -10.68 16.56 -1.09
C PRO A 28 -9.21 16.13 -1.19
N ALA A 29 -8.72 15.33 -0.25
CA ALA A 29 -7.36 14.80 -0.31
C ALA A 29 -7.14 13.91 -1.54
N PHE A 30 -8.09 13.05 -1.90
CA PHE A 30 -7.98 12.19 -3.08
C PHE A 30 -8.01 13.02 -4.36
N ALA A 31 -8.89 14.04 -4.42
CA ALA A 31 -8.96 14.95 -5.57
C ALA A 31 -7.64 15.69 -5.78
N ARG A 32 -7.04 16.23 -4.71
CA ARG A 32 -5.73 16.89 -4.77
C ARG A 32 -4.63 15.95 -5.26
N LEU A 33 -4.59 14.71 -4.77
CA LEU A 33 -3.59 13.73 -5.20
C LEU A 33 -3.75 13.35 -6.67
N ALA A 34 -4.99 13.15 -7.13
CA ALA A 34 -5.29 12.88 -8.54
C ALA A 34 -4.85 14.04 -9.44
N GLN A 35 -5.14 15.27 -9.05
CA GLN A 35 -4.74 16.46 -9.80
C GLN A 35 -3.21 16.65 -9.81
N ARG A 36 -2.55 16.45 -8.67
CA ARG A 36 -1.11 16.69 -8.51
C ARG A 36 -0.25 15.62 -9.19
N TYR A 37 -0.66 14.35 -9.11
CA TYR A 37 0.17 13.21 -9.52
C TYR A 37 -0.41 12.42 -10.70
N GLY A 38 -1.56 12.82 -11.26
CA GLY A 38 -2.20 12.12 -12.37
C GLY A 38 -2.72 10.72 -12.02
N VAL A 39 -2.93 10.42 -10.74
CA VAL A 39 -3.40 9.09 -10.32
C VAL A 39 -4.90 8.89 -10.56
N THR A 40 -5.28 7.69 -10.97
CA THR A 40 -6.71 7.35 -11.14
C THR A 40 -7.32 7.01 -9.79
N ARG A 41 -8.52 7.53 -9.50
CA ARG A 41 -9.27 7.20 -8.27
C ARG A 41 -10.32 6.14 -8.55
N ARG A 42 -10.40 5.11 -7.71
CA ARG A 42 -11.46 4.11 -7.73
C ARG A 42 -12.02 3.89 -6.34
N ARG A 43 -13.35 3.76 -6.23
CA ARG A 43 -13.98 3.42 -4.96
C ARG A 43 -13.68 1.96 -4.66
N GLN A 44 -13.27 1.66 -3.43
CA GLN A 44 -13.18 0.28 -2.95
C GLN A 44 -14.58 -0.36 -2.96
N ALA A 45 -14.61 -1.67 -3.18
CA ALA A 45 -15.84 -2.44 -3.03
C ALA A 45 -16.36 -2.40 -1.58
N LEU A 46 -17.63 -2.69 -1.38
CA LEU A 46 -18.17 -2.93 -0.04
C LEU A 46 -17.77 -4.33 0.43
N GLY A 47 -17.74 -4.54 1.75
CA GLY A 47 -17.39 -5.83 2.36
C GLY A 47 -15.99 -5.89 2.98
N THR A 48 -15.47 -7.10 3.12
CA THR A 48 -14.21 -7.39 3.82
C THR A 48 -12.98 -6.86 3.08
N LEU A 49 -11.90 -6.57 3.79
CA LEU A 49 -10.65 -6.07 3.20
C LEU A 49 -10.14 -6.99 2.07
N GLY A 50 -10.17 -8.31 2.27
CA GLY A 50 -9.79 -9.27 1.23
C GLY A 50 -10.64 -9.18 -0.04
N TYR A 51 -11.94 -8.94 0.09
CA TYR A 51 -12.82 -8.74 -1.08
C TYR A 51 -12.52 -7.42 -1.81
N ARG A 52 -12.21 -6.36 -1.04
CA ARG A 52 -11.80 -5.06 -1.61
C ARG A 52 -10.50 -5.19 -2.39
N MET A 53 -9.49 -5.84 -1.82
CA MET A 53 -8.21 -6.07 -2.48
C MET A 53 -8.37 -6.97 -3.72
N ALA A 54 -9.11 -8.08 -3.63
CA ALA A 54 -9.37 -8.96 -4.78
C ALA A 54 -10.06 -8.19 -5.93
N THR A 55 -11.01 -7.31 -5.61
CA THR A 55 -11.69 -6.49 -6.62
C THR A 55 -10.75 -5.44 -7.23
N GLY A 56 -9.94 -4.78 -6.42
CA GLY A 56 -8.95 -3.81 -6.89
C GLY A 56 -7.88 -4.44 -7.79
N VAL A 57 -7.37 -5.62 -7.41
CA VAL A 57 -6.45 -6.43 -8.22
C VAL A 57 -7.08 -6.77 -9.56
N ARG A 58 -8.32 -7.28 -9.55
CA ARG A 58 -9.05 -7.63 -10.78
C ARG A 58 -9.18 -6.46 -11.74
N GLN A 59 -9.48 -5.27 -11.21
CA GLN A 59 -9.60 -4.05 -12.02
C GLN A 59 -8.26 -3.62 -12.59
N ALA A 60 -7.20 -3.61 -11.77
CA ALA A 60 -5.87 -3.21 -12.22
C ALA A 60 -5.32 -4.14 -13.31
N LEU A 61 -5.58 -5.45 -13.20
CA LEU A 61 -5.15 -6.46 -14.17
C LEU A 61 -5.92 -6.42 -15.51
N GLN A 62 -6.96 -5.58 -15.64
CA GLN A 62 -7.59 -5.35 -16.95
C GLN A 62 -6.70 -4.54 -17.91
N THR A 63 -5.75 -3.78 -17.36
CA THR A 63 -4.90 -2.85 -18.13
C THR A 63 -3.40 -3.03 -17.85
N SER A 64 -3.05 -4.02 -17.04
CA SER A 64 -1.69 -4.30 -16.57
C SER A 64 -1.49 -5.80 -16.44
N GLU A 65 -0.30 -6.30 -16.74
CA GLU A 65 0.04 -7.73 -16.56
C GLU A 65 0.28 -8.10 -15.09
N ARG A 66 0.64 -7.11 -14.28
CA ARG A 66 1.07 -7.27 -12.89
C ARG A 66 0.50 -6.13 -12.07
N VAL A 67 0.16 -6.42 -10.82
CA VAL A 67 -0.32 -5.42 -9.88
C VAL A 67 0.35 -5.62 -8.53
N VAL A 68 0.73 -4.52 -7.88
CA VAL A 68 1.07 -4.49 -6.46
C VAL A 68 0.01 -3.67 -5.73
N VAL A 69 -0.55 -4.26 -4.69
CA VAL A 69 -1.42 -3.58 -3.73
C VAL A 69 -0.58 -3.26 -2.50
N MET A 70 -0.64 -2.02 -2.03
CA MET A 70 0.11 -1.57 -0.85
C MET A 70 -0.76 -0.68 0.06
N GLY A 71 -0.44 -0.69 1.35
CA GLY A 71 -1.00 0.26 2.32
C GLY A 71 -0.54 1.70 2.04
N ALA A 72 -1.37 2.68 2.39
CA ALA A 72 -1.06 4.11 2.20
C ALA A 72 -0.32 4.74 3.40
N ASP A 73 -0.13 3.95 4.44
CA ASP A 73 0.47 4.26 5.73
C ASP A 73 1.97 3.96 5.77
N GLN A 74 2.49 3.03 4.96
CA GLN A 74 3.91 2.70 4.92
C GLN A 74 4.77 3.87 4.36
N PRO A 75 5.60 4.55 5.18
CA PRO A 75 6.39 5.68 4.68
C PRO A 75 7.77 5.28 4.15
N ALA A 76 8.26 4.09 4.46
CA ALA A 76 9.59 3.63 4.04
C ALA A 76 9.53 2.89 2.69
N LEU A 77 9.21 3.66 1.65
CA LEU A 77 9.10 3.17 0.27
C LEU A 77 10.29 3.67 -0.54
N ASP A 78 11.42 2.97 -0.46
CA ASP A 78 12.53 3.15 -1.39
C ASP A 78 12.18 2.62 -2.79
N GLY A 79 13.01 2.84 -3.82
CA GLY A 79 12.76 2.26 -5.15
C GLY A 79 12.95 0.73 -5.19
N GLY A 80 13.84 0.20 -4.35
CA GLY A 80 14.31 -1.18 -4.44
C GLY A 80 13.25 -2.23 -4.13
N TRP A 81 12.26 -1.93 -3.29
CA TRP A 81 11.19 -2.90 -3.00
C TRP A 81 10.32 -3.20 -4.22
N LEU A 82 10.03 -2.20 -5.06
CA LEU A 82 9.16 -2.37 -6.22
C LEU A 82 9.93 -2.99 -7.37
N GLU A 83 11.20 -2.63 -7.56
CA GLU A 83 12.11 -3.35 -8.47
C GLU A 83 12.17 -4.84 -8.10
N HIS A 84 12.32 -5.16 -6.80
CA HIS A 84 12.26 -6.54 -6.32
C HIS A 84 10.89 -7.18 -6.60
N ALA A 85 9.77 -6.49 -6.38
CA ALA A 85 8.46 -7.05 -6.71
C ALA A 85 8.36 -7.39 -8.21
N LEU A 86 8.78 -6.47 -9.08
CA LEU A 86 8.71 -6.61 -10.53
C LEU A 86 9.65 -7.70 -11.08
N ALA A 87 10.83 -7.85 -10.49
CA ALA A 87 11.79 -8.90 -10.84
C ALA A 87 11.28 -10.31 -10.52
N HIS A 88 10.43 -10.44 -9.48
CA HIS A 88 9.85 -11.71 -9.11
C HIS A 88 8.53 -12.00 -9.84
N LEU A 89 7.64 -11.01 -9.99
CA LEU A 89 6.35 -11.18 -10.66
C LEU A 89 6.50 -11.44 -12.17
N THR A 90 6.92 -12.64 -12.56
CA THR A 90 7.32 -12.98 -13.94
C THR A 90 6.29 -13.82 -14.68
N CYS A 91 5.44 -14.56 -13.96
CA CYS A 91 4.43 -15.45 -14.52
C CYS A 91 3.11 -15.38 -13.74
N THR A 92 2.05 -15.98 -14.30
CA THR A 92 0.68 -15.93 -13.75
C THR A 92 0.52 -16.60 -12.38
N ASP A 93 1.40 -17.55 -12.05
CA ASP A 93 1.32 -18.35 -10.82
C ASP A 93 2.17 -17.77 -9.68
N HIS A 94 2.69 -16.54 -9.83
CA HIS A 94 3.53 -15.90 -8.83
C HIS A 94 2.75 -14.93 -7.93
N VAL A 95 2.96 -15.07 -6.62
CA VAL A 95 2.60 -14.11 -5.59
C VAL A 95 3.86 -13.52 -4.96
N TRP A 96 3.90 -12.20 -4.83
CA TRP A 96 4.96 -11.52 -4.10
C TRP A 96 4.40 -10.92 -2.80
N LEU A 97 5.14 -10.98 -1.69
CA LEU A 97 4.72 -10.41 -0.40
C LEU A 97 5.77 -9.50 0.22
N ALA A 98 5.33 -8.41 0.84
CA ALA A 98 6.14 -7.57 1.69
C ALA A 98 5.66 -7.67 3.16
N PRO A 99 6.18 -8.64 3.93
CA PRO A 99 5.70 -8.91 5.28
C PRO A 99 6.10 -7.82 6.29
N THR A 100 5.35 -7.76 7.38
CA THR A 100 5.64 -6.95 8.56
C THR A 100 6.03 -7.83 9.76
N TRP A 101 6.74 -7.27 10.75
CA TRP A 101 7.18 -8.02 11.95
C TRP A 101 6.04 -8.46 12.86
N ASP A 102 4.94 -7.73 12.86
CA ASP A 102 3.73 -8.06 13.64
C ASP A 102 2.95 -9.24 13.04
N GLY A 103 3.32 -9.72 11.84
CA GLY A 103 2.72 -10.86 11.16
C GLY A 103 1.70 -10.50 10.06
N GLY A 104 1.55 -9.21 9.77
CA GLY A 104 0.86 -8.70 8.58
C GLY A 104 1.74 -8.64 7.32
N TYR A 105 1.27 -7.87 6.34
CA TYR A 105 2.07 -7.43 5.19
C TYR A 105 1.60 -6.05 4.75
N TRP A 106 2.54 -5.19 4.36
CA TRP A 106 2.25 -3.84 3.89
C TRP A 106 2.06 -3.78 2.37
N ALA A 107 2.49 -4.82 1.63
CA ALA A 107 2.21 -4.97 0.21
C ALA A 107 2.10 -6.44 -0.25
N ILE A 108 1.34 -6.64 -1.33
CA ILE A 108 1.17 -7.92 -2.03
C ILE A 108 1.14 -7.69 -3.54
N GLY A 109 1.89 -8.50 -4.29
CA GLY A 109 2.02 -8.46 -5.73
C GLY A 109 1.43 -9.70 -6.39
N LEU A 110 0.78 -9.53 -7.54
CA LEU A 110 0.07 -10.59 -8.27
C LEU A 110 0.14 -10.36 -9.78
N CYS A 111 0.28 -11.44 -10.56
CA CYS A 111 0.15 -11.43 -12.02
C CYS A 111 -1.24 -11.87 -12.50
N HIS A 112 -2.01 -12.52 -11.64
CA HIS A 112 -3.34 -13.00 -11.96
C HIS A 112 -4.31 -12.79 -10.79
N THR A 113 -5.59 -12.61 -11.10
CA THR A 113 -6.64 -12.47 -10.09
C THR A 113 -7.04 -13.84 -9.53
N ASN A 114 -6.20 -14.45 -8.70
CA ASN A 114 -6.64 -15.59 -7.90
C ASN A 114 -7.28 -15.10 -6.59
N ALA A 115 -8.55 -14.68 -6.64
CA ALA A 115 -9.25 -14.12 -5.48
C ALA A 115 -9.23 -15.01 -4.22
N ARG A 116 -8.95 -16.32 -4.38
CA ARG A 116 -8.79 -17.27 -3.28
C ARG A 116 -7.58 -16.96 -2.39
N ILE A 117 -6.56 -16.25 -2.88
CA ILE A 117 -5.41 -15.83 -2.07
C ILE A 117 -5.82 -14.89 -0.92
N PHE A 118 -6.88 -14.11 -1.14
CA PHE A 118 -7.44 -13.17 -0.17
C PHE A 118 -8.53 -13.78 0.72
N ARG A 119 -8.90 -15.05 0.51
CA ARG A 119 -9.94 -15.72 1.30
C ARG A 119 -9.33 -16.38 2.53
N GLY A 120 -9.87 -16.06 3.70
CA GLY A 120 -9.58 -16.77 4.95
C GLY A 120 -8.65 -16.08 5.95
N PRO A 121 -7.77 -15.11 5.62
CA PRO A 121 -7.09 -14.35 6.66
C PRO A 121 -8.14 -13.63 7.53
N VAL A 122 -8.02 -13.81 8.84
CA VAL A 122 -8.60 -12.85 9.77
C VAL A 122 -7.72 -11.61 9.65
N TRP A 123 -8.20 -10.64 8.89
CA TRP A 123 -7.50 -9.37 8.67
C TRP A 123 -7.20 -8.68 10.00
N SER A 124 -6.15 -7.88 10.03
CA SER A 124 -5.69 -7.19 11.25
C SER A 124 -5.29 -8.17 12.37
N THR A 125 -4.65 -9.29 12.00
CA THR A 125 -4.07 -10.23 12.97
C THR A 125 -2.62 -10.58 12.60
N PRO A 126 -1.80 -11.01 13.58
CA PRO A 126 -0.46 -11.53 13.33
C PRO A 126 -0.36 -12.78 12.43
N ARG A 127 -1.51 -13.33 12.04
CA ARG A 127 -1.59 -14.56 11.24
C ARG A 127 -1.83 -14.28 9.76
N VAL A 128 -1.97 -13.01 9.35
CA VAL A 128 -2.35 -12.64 7.99
C VAL A 128 -1.30 -13.10 6.97
N ALA A 129 -0.02 -12.77 7.18
CA ALA A 129 1.05 -13.21 6.28
C ALA A 129 1.14 -14.73 6.24
N ARG A 130 1.20 -15.39 7.41
CA ARG A 130 1.28 -16.86 7.48
C ARG A 130 0.12 -17.54 6.75
N SER A 131 -1.10 -17.09 7.00
CA SER A 131 -2.31 -17.61 6.34
C SER A 131 -2.26 -17.44 4.83
N THR A 132 -1.78 -16.29 4.36
CA THR A 132 -1.61 -16.01 2.93
C THR A 132 -0.57 -16.92 2.30
N ARG A 133 0.58 -17.16 2.97
CA ARG A 133 1.61 -18.10 2.50
C ARG A 133 1.09 -19.53 2.41
N THR A 134 0.39 -20.00 3.44
CA THR A 134 -0.24 -21.34 3.42
C THR A 134 -1.23 -21.45 2.26
N ARG A 135 -2.00 -20.39 2.01
CA ARG A 135 -2.96 -20.35 0.91
C ARG A 135 -2.29 -20.40 -0.46
N ALA A 136 -1.22 -19.63 -0.66
CA ALA A 136 -0.43 -19.66 -1.89
C ALA A 136 0.04 -21.09 -2.19
N LYS A 137 0.61 -21.77 -1.18
CA LYS A 137 1.04 -23.17 -1.30
C LYS A 137 -0.10 -24.11 -1.68
N THR A 138 -1.26 -24.00 -1.02
CA THR A 138 -2.44 -24.83 -1.35
C THR A 138 -2.99 -24.57 -2.76
N LEU A 139 -2.79 -23.37 -3.29
CA LEU A 139 -3.23 -23.00 -4.64
C LEU A 139 -2.18 -23.34 -5.72
N GLY A 140 -1.04 -23.92 -5.36
CA GLY A 140 0.06 -24.20 -6.29
C GLY A 140 0.79 -22.96 -6.78
N LEU A 141 0.70 -21.84 -6.04
CA LEU A 141 1.33 -20.58 -6.43
C LEU A 141 2.77 -20.51 -5.90
N GLU A 142 3.66 -20.00 -6.74
CA GLU A 142 5.01 -19.62 -6.33
C GLU A 142 4.96 -18.37 -5.46
N LEU A 143 5.76 -18.35 -4.41
CA LEU A 143 5.78 -17.26 -3.45
C LEU A 143 7.19 -16.73 -3.26
N SER A 144 7.37 -15.44 -3.55
CA SER A 144 8.56 -14.68 -3.14
C SER A 144 8.18 -13.62 -2.12
N ALA A 145 9.13 -13.23 -1.28
CA ALA A 145 8.87 -12.20 -0.28
C ALA A 145 10.11 -11.36 0.01
N LEU A 146 9.89 -10.10 0.38
CA LEU A 146 10.93 -9.30 1.01
C LEU A 146 11.25 -9.79 2.42
N ALA A 147 12.41 -9.36 2.91
CA ALA A 147 12.69 -9.36 4.33
C ALA A 147 11.59 -8.56 5.07
N PRO A 148 11.05 -9.09 6.18
CA PRO A 148 10.07 -8.38 6.99
C PRO A 148 10.58 -7.02 7.47
N ARG A 149 9.71 -5.99 7.42
CA ARG A 149 9.96 -4.66 7.97
C ARG A 149 9.05 -4.38 9.17
N ARG A 150 9.39 -3.39 10.00
CA ARG A 150 8.49 -2.91 11.06
C ARG A 150 7.35 -2.11 10.41
N ASP A 151 6.11 -2.42 10.79
CA ASP A 151 4.98 -1.56 10.43
C ASP A 151 4.95 -0.32 11.34
N ILE A 152 4.26 0.74 10.92
CA ILE A 152 4.20 1.97 11.69
C ILE A 152 2.78 2.20 12.19
N ASP A 153 2.50 1.65 13.36
CA ASP A 153 1.18 1.70 13.97
C ASP A 153 1.08 2.80 15.03
N ASP A 154 2.18 3.09 15.72
CA ASP A 154 2.19 4.01 16.85
C ASP A 154 3.32 5.05 16.82
N TYR A 155 3.33 5.90 17.85
CA TYR A 155 4.34 6.95 18.01
C TYR A 155 5.75 6.40 18.25
N ARG A 156 5.89 5.23 18.88
CA ARG A 156 7.20 4.59 19.12
C ARG A 156 7.78 4.04 17.83
N ASP A 157 6.94 3.50 16.95
CA ASP A 157 7.35 3.10 15.61
C ASP A 157 7.77 4.31 14.78
N TRP A 158 7.00 5.40 14.87
CA TRP A 158 7.35 6.67 14.24
C TRP A 158 8.73 7.18 14.67
N GLN A 159 9.05 7.16 15.97
CA GLN A 159 10.34 7.63 16.49
C GLN A 159 11.55 6.87 15.94
N GLN A 160 11.36 5.63 15.51
CA GLN A 160 12.42 4.80 14.92
C GLN A 160 12.69 5.12 13.46
N LEU A 161 11.85 5.93 12.80
CA LEU A 161 12.11 6.37 11.44
C LEU A 161 13.37 7.27 11.37
N PRO A 162 14.14 7.18 10.26
CA PRO A 162 15.23 8.09 10.00
C PRO A 162 14.79 9.54 10.11
N GLN A 163 15.60 10.39 10.73
CA GLN A 163 15.28 11.80 10.96
C GLN A 163 14.91 12.53 9.65
N SER A 164 15.61 12.21 8.55
CA SER A 164 15.33 12.76 7.21
C SER A 164 13.91 12.44 6.71
N LEU A 165 13.43 11.22 6.97
CA LEU A 165 12.09 10.78 6.60
C LEU A 165 11.04 11.45 7.49
N ARG A 166 11.25 11.48 8.81
CA ARG A 166 10.36 12.18 9.75
C ARG A 166 10.22 13.66 9.40
N SER A 167 11.32 14.35 9.12
CA SER A 167 11.31 15.77 8.72
C SER A 167 10.60 16.00 7.38
N SER A 168 10.72 15.09 6.42
CA SER A 168 10.02 15.20 5.14
C SER A 168 8.52 14.97 5.28
N LEU A 169 8.11 13.99 6.08
CA LEU A 169 6.70 13.72 6.38
C LEU A 169 6.06 14.83 7.23
N ALA A 170 6.79 15.41 8.18
CA ALA A 170 6.32 16.54 9.00
C ALA A 170 6.07 17.79 8.16
N ARG A 171 6.98 18.11 7.21
CA ARG A 171 6.79 19.20 6.24
C ARG A 171 5.58 18.97 5.34
N ALA A 172 5.34 17.73 4.91
CA ALA A 172 4.16 17.38 4.12
C ALA A 172 2.84 17.49 4.92
N ALA A 173 2.88 17.33 6.25
CA ALA A 173 1.71 17.50 7.12
C ALA A 173 1.39 18.98 7.40
N THR A 174 2.36 19.88 7.25
CA THR A 174 2.20 21.32 7.41
C THR A 174 1.97 21.99 6.05
N MET A 175 0.74 21.92 5.53
CA MET A 175 0.01 22.91 4.67
C MET A 175 -1.06 22.21 3.79
N PRO A 176 -2.29 22.77 3.60
CA PRO A 176 -2.82 24.06 4.04
C PRO A 176 -3.98 23.97 5.06
N GLY A 177 -3.97 24.85 6.08
CA GLY A 177 -5.12 25.06 6.97
C GLY A 177 -4.84 25.65 8.37
N LEU A 178 -3.59 25.69 8.85
CA LEU A 178 -3.26 26.11 10.23
C LEU A 178 -2.23 27.25 10.29
N ALA A 179 -2.34 28.23 9.40
CA ALA A 179 -1.58 29.48 9.51
C ALA A 179 -2.18 30.49 10.52
N GLY A 180 -3.10 30.05 11.39
CA GLY A 180 -3.96 30.94 12.19
C GLY A 180 -3.79 30.86 13.71
N ILE A 181 -2.74 30.21 14.25
CA ILE A 181 -2.46 30.27 15.70
C ILE A 181 -1.02 30.73 15.90
N ALA A 182 -0.74 31.94 15.41
CA ALA A 182 0.38 32.71 15.91
C ALA A 182 -0.03 33.32 17.26
N ARG A 183 0.55 32.77 18.32
CA ARG A 183 0.93 33.39 19.60
C ARG A 183 0.23 34.71 19.97
N ARG A 184 -0.51 34.72 21.07
CA ARG A 184 -0.65 35.91 21.92
C ARG A 184 -0.16 35.57 23.34
N PRO A 185 0.89 36.22 23.86
CA PRO A 185 1.10 36.33 25.30
C PRO A 185 0.20 37.46 25.84
N PRO A 186 -0.12 37.44 27.13
CA PRO A 186 0.74 38.14 28.08
C PRO A 186 1.55 37.21 28.98
#